data_AF-G5K587-F1
#
_entry.id   AF-G5K587-F1
#
_cell.length_a   1.000
_cell.length_b   1.000
_cell.length_c   1.000
_cell.angle_alpha   90.00
_cell.angle_beta   90.00
_cell.angle_gamma   90.00
#
_symmetry.space_group_name_H-M   'P 1'
#
loop_
_entity.id
_entity.type
_entity.pdbx_description
1 polymer ?
#
loop_
_entity_poly.entity_id
_entity_poly.type
_entity_poly.pdbx_seq_one_letter_code
_entity_poly.pdbx_strand_id
1 'polypeptide(L)'
;MLTSLAMGGSAELTSLACILNGVVIYALAKPLINLFKITDPIARGLALGTAGHALGVSAAKDFGQVEESMGSIALVVVGVIVTVVVPIMGNILL
;
A
#
# COMPACT_ATOMS: atom_id res chain seq x y z
N MET A 1 -6.09 -8.86 -9.31
CA MET A 1 -7.29 -7.99 -9.36
C MET A 1 -7.29 -7.34 -10.73
N LEU A 2 -8.30 -7.58 -11.59
CA LEU A 2 -8.49 -7.08 -12.98
C LEU A 2 -7.26 -7.00 -13.91
N THR A 3 -6.22 -6.24 -13.57
CA THR A 3 -4.91 -6.20 -14.24
C THR A 3 -4.26 -7.59 -14.34
N SER A 4 -4.38 -8.42 -13.30
CA SER A 4 -3.84 -9.80 -13.36
C SER A 4 -4.52 -10.63 -14.45
N LEU A 5 -5.84 -10.52 -14.63
CA LEU A 5 -6.55 -11.20 -15.72
C LEU A 5 -6.12 -10.64 -17.08
N ALA A 6 -5.98 -9.31 -17.19
CA ALA A 6 -5.53 -8.65 -18.41
C ALA A 6 -4.10 -9.08 -18.82
N MET A 7 -3.30 -9.55 -17.87
CA MET A 7 -1.93 -10.05 -18.08
C MET A 7 -1.83 -11.58 -18.08
N GLY A 8 -2.96 -12.32 -18.08
CA GLY A 8 -2.96 -13.80 -18.13
C GLY A 8 -2.69 -14.52 -16.80
N GLY A 9 -2.71 -13.83 -15.66
CA GLY A 9 -2.53 -14.39 -14.32
C GLY A 9 -3.83 -14.70 -13.57
N SER A 10 -3.73 -15.51 -12.50
CA SER A 10 -4.87 -15.84 -11.61
C SER A 10 -5.24 -14.67 -10.70
N ALA A 11 -6.51 -14.23 -10.76
CA ALA A 11 -7.02 -13.23 -9.84
C ALA A 11 -7.11 -13.73 -8.40
N GLU A 12 -7.37 -15.02 -8.17
CA GLU A 12 -7.46 -15.58 -6.82
C GLU A 12 -6.11 -15.52 -6.10
N LEU A 13 -5.03 -15.97 -6.75
CA LEU A 13 -3.69 -15.91 -6.17
C LEU A 13 -3.26 -14.47 -5.90
N THR A 14 -3.57 -13.55 -6.83
CA THR A 14 -3.24 -12.14 -6.68
C THR A 14 -3.99 -11.51 -5.49
N SER A 15 -5.28 -11.83 -5.31
CA SER A 15 -6.05 -11.28 -4.19
C SER A 15 -5.56 -11.81 -2.86
N LEU A 16 -5.24 -13.11 -2.78
CA LEU A 16 -4.68 -13.75 -1.59
C LEU A 16 -3.37 -13.09 -1.18
N ALA A 17 -2.45 -12.90 -2.14
CA ALA A 17 -1.17 -12.24 -1.90
C ALA A 17 -1.34 -10.80 -1.40
N CYS A 18 -2.26 -10.02 -2.00
CA CYS A 18 -2.55 -8.66 -1.55
C CYS A 18 -3.10 -8.61 -0.13
N ILE A 19 -4.04 -9.51 0.21
CA ILE A 19 -4.63 -9.57 1.56
C ILE A 19 -3.55 -9.93 2.58
N LEU A 20 -2.74 -10.95 2.31
CA LEU A 20 -1.64 -11.35 3.19
C LEU A 20 -0.65 -10.20 3.41
N ASN A 21 -0.21 -9.54 2.33
CA ASN A 21 0.67 -8.39 2.42
C ASN A 21 0.06 -7.28 3.30
N GLY A 22 -1.20 -6.93 3.07
CA GLY A 22 -1.86 -5.89 3.84
C GLY A 22 -2.01 -6.22 5.33
N VAL A 23 -2.33 -7.48 5.67
CA VAL A 23 -2.43 -7.94 7.07
C VAL A 23 -1.06 -7.92 7.76
N VAL A 24 -0.01 -8.38 7.07
CA VAL A 24 1.36 -8.36 7.59
C VAL A 24 1.79 -6.93 7.88
N ILE A 25 1.56 -6.00 6.96
CA ILE A 25 1.94 -4.59 7.16
C ILE A 25 1.10 -3.92 8.26
N TYR A 26 -0.19 -4.23 8.35
CA TYR A 26 -1.05 -3.74 9.43
C TYR A 26 -0.51 -4.17 10.81
N ALA A 27 -0.17 -5.45 10.97
CA ALA A 27 0.38 -5.98 12.22
C ALA A 27 1.76 -5.38 12.54
N LEU A 28 2.56 -5.11 11.51
CA LEU A 28 3.92 -4.60 11.64
C LEU A 28 4.02 -3.06 11.72
N ALA A 29 2.93 -2.32 11.51
CA ALA A 29 2.90 -0.86 11.47
C ALA A 29 3.50 -0.23 12.75
N LYS A 30 2.94 -0.54 13.92
CA LYS A 30 3.44 -0.04 15.22
C LYS A 30 4.88 -0.42 15.54
N PRO A 31 5.28 -1.71 15.47
CA PRO A 31 6.64 -2.09 15.80
C PRO A 31 7.66 -1.47 14.85
N LEU A 32 7.39 -1.36 13.54
CA LEU A 32 8.32 -0.70 12.62
C LEU A 32 8.46 0.80 12.90
N ILE A 33 7.35 1.52 13.04
CA ILE A 33 7.40 2.96 13.31
C ILE A 33 8.20 3.27 14.60
N ASN A 34 7.99 2.47 15.65
CA ASN A 34 8.72 2.62 16.91
C ASN A 34 10.19 2.20 16.79
N LEU A 35 10.50 1.15 16.04
CA LEU A 35 11.87 0.70 15.81
C LEU A 35 12.70 1.73 15.05
N PHE A 36 12.11 2.35 14.02
CA PHE A 36 12.75 3.39 13.21
C PHE A 36 12.63 4.81 13.82
N LYS A 37 11.94 4.95 14.96
CA LYS A 37 11.75 6.22 15.68
C LYS A 37 11.23 7.35 14.77
N ILE A 38 10.29 7.05 13.90
CA ILE A 38 9.69 8.04 13.00
C ILE A 38 8.74 8.92 13.82
N THR A 39 9.17 10.12 14.13
CA THR A 39 8.43 11.10 14.93
C THR A 39 7.54 12.01 14.10
N ASP A 40 7.86 12.19 12.81
CA ASP A 40 7.12 13.08 11.93
C ASP A 40 5.80 12.43 11.47
N PRO A 41 4.65 13.09 11.70
CA PRO A 41 3.33 12.54 11.38
C PRO A 41 3.10 12.39 9.86
N ILE A 42 3.70 13.26 9.05
CA ILE A 42 3.59 13.17 7.59
C ILE A 42 4.38 11.95 7.10
N ALA A 43 5.61 11.78 7.58
CA ALA A 43 6.45 10.64 7.23
C ALA A 43 5.82 9.31 7.66
N ARG A 44 5.20 9.24 8.85
CA ARG A 44 4.45 8.08 9.33
C ARG A 44 3.29 7.73 8.41
N GLY A 45 2.44 8.71 8.10
CA GLY A 45 1.29 8.53 7.24
C GLY A 45 1.69 8.06 5.85
N LEU A 46 2.67 8.73 5.23
CA LEU A 46 3.21 8.34 3.93
C LEU A 46 3.74 6.91 3.95
N ALA A 47 4.62 6.56 4.90
CA ALA A 47 5.23 5.24 4.98
C ALA A 47 4.19 4.12 5.12
N LEU A 48 3.20 4.30 6.01
CA LEU A 48 2.14 3.33 6.23
C LEU A 48 1.20 3.22 5.02
N GLY A 49 0.85 4.34 4.38
CA GLY A 49 -0.01 4.37 3.20
C GLY A 49 0.64 3.75 1.96
N THR A 50 1.91 4.05 1.70
CA THR A 50 2.64 3.51 0.55
C THR A 50 2.94 2.02 0.69
N ALA A 51 3.27 1.55 1.90
CA ALA A 51 3.61 0.16 2.13
C ALA A 51 2.34 -0.71 2.25
N GLY A 52 1.40 -0.32 3.11
CA GLY A 52 0.30 -1.17 3.57
C GLY A 52 -0.99 -1.08 2.77
N HIS A 53 -1.03 -0.26 1.73
CA HIS A 53 -2.26 0.04 1.00
C HIS A 53 -3.38 0.52 1.96
N ALA A 54 -4.65 0.26 1.65
CA ALA A 54 -5.80 0.66 2.49
C ALA A 54 -5.71 0.13 3.93
N LEU A 55 -5.14 -1.07 4.13
CA LEU A 55 -4.94 -1.61 5.47
C LEU A 55 -3.87 -0.83 6.25
N GLY A 56 -2.79 -0.41 5.60
CA GLY A 56 -1.78 0.48 6.20
C GLY A 56 -2.33 1.84 6.61
N VAL A 57 -3.23 2.42 5.80
CA VAL A 57 -3.94 3.66 6.18
C VAL A 57 -4.83 3.47 7.39
N SER A 58 -5.52 2.32 7.50
CA SER A 58 -6.25 1.97 8.73
C SER A 58 -5.34 1.84 9.95
N ALA A 59 -4.10 1.35 9.80
CA ALA A 59 -3.13 1.35 10.90
C ALA A 59 -2.64 2.77 11.25
N ALA A 60 -2.58 3.67 10.28
CA ALA A 60 -2.24 5.09 10.49
C ALA A 60 -3.31 5.83 11.32
N LYS A 61 -4.54 5.33 11.37
CA LYS A 61 -5.61 5.90 12.20
C LYS A 61 -5.33 5.80 13.71
N ASP A 62 -4.63 4.76 14.15
CA ASP A 62 -4.21 4.60 15.56
C ASP A 62 -3.25 5.69 16.03
N PHE A 63 -2.65 6.41 15.08
CA PHE A 63 -1.53 7.30 15.27
C PHE A 63 -1.94 8.77 15.25
N GLY A 64 -2.94 9.11 14.44
CA GLY A 64 -3.51 10.44 14.37
C GLY A 64 -4.25 10.69 13.07
N GLN A 65 -5.01 11.79 13.04
CA GLN A 65 -5.81 12.18 11.87
C GLN A 65 -4.94 12.68 10.72
N VAL A 66 -3.76 13.22 11.01
CA VAL A 66 -2.79 13.68 10.01
C VAL A 66 -2.18 12.49 9.29
N GLU A 67 -1.78 11.45 10.02
CA GLU A 67 -1.22 10.22 9.50
C GLU A 67 -2.21 9.48 8.60
N GLU A 68 -3.46 9.34 9.03
CA GLU A 68 -4.54 8.75 8.23
C GLU A 68 -4.75 9.52 6.92
N SER A 69 -4.80 10.87 7.01
CA SER A 69 -4.97 11.73 5.84
C SER A 69 -3.79 11.61 4.86
N MET A 70 -2.57 11.68 5.35
CA MET A 70 -1.36 11.56 4.53
C MET A 70 -1.23 10.16 3.92
N GLY A 71 -1.60 9.11 4.66
CA GLY A 71 -1.62 7.75 4.14
C GLY A 71 -2.65 7.56 3.03
N SER A 72 -3.84 8.16 3.16
CA SER A 72 -4.87 8.12 2.11
C SER A 72 -4.41 8.82 0.82
N ILE A 73 -3.78 9.99 0.94
CA ILE A 73 -3.21 10.71 -0.21
C ILE A 73 -2.14 9.84 -0.89
N ALA A 74 -1.23 9.25 -0.12
CA ALA A 74 -0.19 8.36 -0.64
C ALA A 74 -0.77 7.16 -1.40
N LEU A 75 -1.80 6.52 -0.84
CA LEU A 75 -2.50 5.40 -1.45
C LEU A 75 -3.04 5.76 -2.84
N VAL A 76 -3.71 6.91 -2.95
CA VAL A 76 -4.29 7.36 -4.23
C VAL A 76 -3.20 7.62 -5.26
N VAL A 77 -2.13 8.34 -4.87
CA VAL A 77 -1.02 8.68 -5.78
C VAL A 77 -0.33 7.42 -6.28
N VAL A 78 0.00 6.48 -5.38
CA VAL A 78 0.62 5.20 -5.76
C VAL A 78 -0.31 4.40 -6.67
N GLY A 79 -1.61 4.35 -6.35
CA GLY A 79 -2.61 3.67 -7.18
C GLY A 79 -2.66 4.20 -8.61
N VAL A 80 -2.63 5.52 -8.79
CA VAL A 80 -2.58 6.16 -10.11
C VAL A 80 -1.29 5.80 -10.84
N ILE A 81 -0.13 5.89 -10.17
CA ILE A 81 1.16 5.55 -10.76
C ILE A 81 1.19 4.09 -11.24
N VAL A 82 0.78 3.15 -10.38
CA VAL A 82 0.77 1.71 -10.69
C VAL A 82 -0.20 1.43 -11.86
N THR A 83 -1.36 2.08 -11.88
CA THR A 83 -2.36 1.91 -12.96
C THR A 83 -1.81 2.31 -14.32
N VAL A 84 -0.95 3.33 -14.39
CA VAL A 84 -0.32 3.78 -15.64
C VAL A 84 0.91 2.93 -15.98
N VAL A 85 1.78 2.64 -15.00
CA VAL A 85 3.08 2.00 -15.24
C VAL A 85 2.94 0.51 -15.58
N VAL A 86 2.06 -0.23 -14.89
CA VAL A 86 1.88 -1.67 -15.08
C VAL A 86 1.52 -2.06 -16.53
N PRO A 87 0.52 -1.46 -17.20
CA PRO A 87 0.20 -1.83 -18.58
C PRO A 87 1.31 -1.46 -19.57
N ILE A 88 2.06 -0.37 -19.33
CA ILE A 88 3.20 0.02 -20.18
C ILE A 88 4.31 -1.04 -20.08
N MET A 89 4.66 -1.43 -18.85
CA MET A 89 5.65 -2.49 -18.62
C MET A 89 5.19 -3.84 -19.17
N GLY A 90 3.90 -4.17 -19.04
CA GLY A 90 3.32 -5.39 -19.61
C GLY A 90 3.52 -5.50 -21.12
N ASN A 91 3.36 -4.41 -21.87
CA ASN A 91 3.59 -4.39 -23.32
C ASN A 91 5.07 -4.47 -23.74
N ILE A 92 6.01 -4.20 -22.84
CA ILE A 92 7.46 -4.25 -23.12
C ILE A 92 8.03 -5.64 -22.81
N LEU A 93 7.50 -6.30 -21.79
CA LEU A 93 8.01 -7.57 -21.25
C LEU A 93 7.34 -8.82 -21.85
N LEU A 94 6.12 -8.70 -22.41
CA LEU A 94 5.39 -9.75 -23.11
C LEU A 94 5.34 -9.45 -24.62
#